data_AF-A0A0D2DCT9-F1
#
_entry.id   AF-A0A0D2DCT9-F1
#
_cell.length_a   1.000
_cell.length_b   1.000
_cell.length_c   1.000
_cell.angle_alpha   90.00
_cell.angle_beta   90.00
_cell.angle_gamma   90.00
#
_symmetry.space_group_name_H-M   'P 1'
#
loop_
_entity.id
_entity.type
_entity.pdbx_description
1 polymer ?
#
loop_
_entity_poly.entity_id
_entity_poly.type
_entity_poly.pdbx_seq_one_letter_code
_entity_poly.pdbx_strand_id
1 'polypeptide(L)'
;MPCGWPPEGRQRSSLAPTLNMALSRRTSTRVVNHSRKNSSSTHSGSDLERRTSFGSSDYRSTTLEPNNIIVEDQQMDDERWSRLAFSLGIPFGVSYRRSAAASRFAQQVRNRSDVSGKDMKELLLPLLVSIAKDHKAMKCRTDTAFYRDGVPDEVPDFEVEDGWKMHLPTPRPTITMGYSKGSFTPRELELQQGIIVNSKNEPCDLHKLSQPLPDVFWPFLVVEIQEDSMLAARNACAGAAATCNNALMIFAAAAEEPHKVYSDMNFLWNMSKAAQSFSLAINGKTACLNTHNSEGCLPHAVAVIRTYQLDNESEVEALAARLGSILVWAENCRLRSVYDLLANFDRRVQLAQMAANMSEDRYTPSELATFGIVPKSRMTVIKEVFVESLPRWARPY
;
A
#
# COMPACT_ATOMS: atom_id res chain seq x y z
N MET A 1 41.89 24.16 25.63
CA MET A 1 42.45 25.43 26.18
C MET A 1 43.62 25.87 25.32
N PRO A 2 43.88 27.17 25.05
CA PRO A 2 43.01 28.34 25.28
C PRO A 2 42.85 29.30 24.06
N CYS A 3 41.76 30.08 24.14
CA CYS A 3 41.57 31.52 23.79
C CYS A 3 41.80 32.03 22.34
N GLY A 4 41.00 32.96 21.79
CA GLY A 4 39.94 33.76 22.40
C GLY A 4 39.18 34.65 21.39
N TRP A 5 37.99 35.07 21.82
CA TRP A 5 37.18 36.20 21.32
C TRP A 5 37.80 37.54 21.75
N PRO A 6 37.53 38.71 21.11
CA PRO A 6 36.32 39.55 21.38
C PRO A 6 35.96 40.56 20.23
N PRO A 7 35.20 41.68 20.41
CA PRO A 7 34.15 42.06 21.38
C PRO A 7 32.82 42.60 20.78
N GLU A 8 31.86 42.81 21.69
CA GLU A 8 30.56 43.50 21.58
C GLU A 8 30.60 45.03 21.36
N GLY A 9 29.47 45.60 20.91
CA GLY A 9 29.13 47.02 21.00
C GLY A 9 27.63 47.33 20.99
N ARG A 10 27.06 47.56 22.20
CA ARG A 10 26.01 48.54 22.66
C ARG A 10 25.33 49.47 21.63
N GLN A 11 24.11 50.03 21.76
CA GLN A 11 22.96 50.04 22.70
C GLN A 11 21.94 51.11 22.20
N ARG A 12 20.68 51.08 22.69
CA ARG A 12 19.63 52.16 22.76
C ARG A 12 18.69 52.32 21.54
N SER A 13 17.41 52.71 21.64
CA SER A 13 16.42 52.89 22.73
C SER A 13 15.03 53.26 22.14
N SER A 14 13.96 52.79 22.80
CA SER A 14 12.58 53.34 22.98
C SER A 14 11.86 54.19 21.90
N LEU A 15 10.55 53.93 21.71
CA LEU A 15 9.44 54.86 22.03
C LEU A 15 8.06 54.21 21.77
N ALA A 16 7.14 54.37 22.73
CA ALA A 16 5.69 54.17 22.59
C ALA A 16 5.03 55.44 22.00
N PRO A 17 3.74 55.40 21.58
CA PRO A 17 2.71 55.99 22.45
C PRO A 17 1.27 55.39 22.40
N THR A 18 0.64 55.44 23.58
CA THR A 18 -0.75 55.73 24.03
C THR A 18 -2.01 55.75 23.11
N LEU A 19 -3.04 55.02 23.59
CA LEU A 19 -4.44 55.39 23.96
C LEU A 19 -5.36 56.18 23.02
N ASN A 20 -6.58 55.64 22.76
CA ASN A 20 -7.83 56.40 22.84
C ASN A 20 -9.07 55.51 23.08
N MET A 21 -9.90 55.95 24.04
CA MET A 21 -11.25 55.48 24.38
C MET A 21 -12.30 56.26 23.58
N ALA A 22 -13.41 55.62 23.20
CA ALA A 22 -14.71 56.30 23.07
C ALA A 22 -15.89 55.32 23.24
N LEU A 23 -16.76 55.65 24.19
CA LEU A 23 -18.06 55.04 24.47
C LEU A 23 -19.14 55.56 23.50
N SER A 24 -20.14 54.74 23.16
CA SER A 24 -21.54 55.22 23.09
C SER A 24 -22.57 54.07 23.16
N ARG A 25 -23.55 54.24 24.07
CA ARG A 25 -24.77 53.43 24.26
C ARG A 25 -25.94 54.11 23.52
N ARG A 26 -26.88 53.33 22.94
CA ARG A 26 -28.31 53.23 23.36
C ARG A 26 -29.27 52.62 22.30
N THR A 27 -30.03 51.62 22.79
CA THR A 27 -31.48 51.30 22.63
C THR A 27 -32.19 51.13 21.27
N SER A 28 -32.72 49.90 21.11
CA SER A 28 -34.13 49.48 20.88
C SER A 28 -34.97 50.11 19.76
N THR A 29 -35.43 49.28 18.82
CA THR A 29 -36.87 49.10 18.50
C THR A 29 -37.09 47.80 17.70
N ARG A 30 -38.08 47.01 18.14
CA ARG A 30 -38.71 45.91 17.38
C ARG A 30 -39.54 46.47 16.22
N VAL A 31 -39.43 45.86 15.04
CA VAL A 31 -40.52 45.79 14.05
C VAL A 31 -40.53 44.38 13.46
N VAL A 32 -41.67 43.70 13.64
CA VAL A 32 -42.02 42.43 13.01
C VAL A 32 -42.47 42.73 11.59
N ASN A 33 -41.92 42.02 10.60
CA ASN A 33 -42.59 41.85 9.31
C ASN A 33 -42.26 40.47 8.72
N HIS A 34 -43.31 39.70 8.48
CA HIS A 34 -43.29 38.46 7.74
C HIS A 34 -42.94 38.71 6.27
N SER A 35 -41.88 38.07 5.77
CA SER A 35 -41.72 37.81 4.35
C SER A 35 -40.96 36.51 4.13
N ARG A 36 -41.63 35.57 3.47
CA ARG A 36 -41.15 34.42 2.68
C ARG A 36 -39.78 33.84 3.06
N LYS A 37 -39.80 32.65 3.68
CA LYS A 37 -38.63 31.75 3.75
C LYS A 37 -38.18 31.40 2.34
N ASN A 38 -37.13 32.08 1.89
CA ASN A 38 -36.25 31.61 0.83
C ASN A 38 -35.44 30.41 1.34
N SER A 39 -35.24 29.46 0.43
CA SER A 39 -34.34 28.33 0.51
C SER A 39 -32.96 28.73 1.02
N SER A 40 -32.50 28.09 2.10
CA SER A 40 -31.09 28.12 2.52
C SER A 40 -30.47 26.75 2.23
N SER A 41 -29.87 26.63 1.05
CA SER A 41 -28.87 25.61 0.74
C SER A 41 -27.53 26.09 1.30
N THR A 42 -27.01 25.43 2.33
CA THR A 42 -25.68 25.70 2.88
C THR A 42 -24.81 24.45 2.80
N HIS A 43 -24.09 24.34 1.68
CA HIS A 43 -22.62 24.31 1.61
C HIS A 43 -21.77 23.42 2.53
N SER A 44 -22.29 22.33 3.13
CA SER A 44 -21.45 21.41 3.92
C SER A 44 -20.73 20.32 3.09
N GLY A 45 -20.95 20.26 1.77
CA GLY A 45 -20.39 19.19 0.92
C GLY A 45 -18.96 19.43 0.39
N SER A 46 -18.55 20.70 0.23
CA SER A 46 -17.32 21.01 -0.51
C SER A 46 -16.03 20.90 0.31
N ASP A 47 -16.08 21.11 1.64
CA ASP A 47 -14.87 21.10 2.47
C ASP A 47 -14.41 19.69 2.86
N LEU A 48 -15.34 18.74 2.97
CA LEU A 48 -15.02 17.33 3.21
C LEU A 48 -14.44 16.65 1.95
N GLU A 49 -15.02 16.88 0.77
CA GLU A 49 -14.49 16.35 -0.50
C GLU A 49 -13.07 16.88 -0.78
N ARG A 50 -12.82 18.17 -0.48
CA ARG A 50 -11.50 18.79 -0.66
C ARG A 50 -10.44 18.25 0.31
N ARG A 51 -10.83 17.89 1.53
CA ARG A 51 -9.95 17.23 2.52
C ARG A 51 -9.61 15.79 2.15
N THR A 52 -10.45 15.11 1.38
CA THR A 52 -10.21 13.74 0.91
C THR A 52 -9.41 13.63 -0.39
N SER A 53 -9.11 14.74 -1.07
CA SER A 53 -8.28 14.71 -2.28
C SER A 53 -6.82 14.39 -1.93
N PHE A 54 -6.22 13.46 -2.69
CA PHE A 54 -4.79 13.13 -2.61
C PHE A 54 -3.88 14.35 -2.81
N GLY A 55 -4.36 15.40 -3.48
CA GLY A 55 -3.63 16.64 -3.75
C GLY A 55 -3.75 17.70 -2.65
N SER A 56 -4.53 17.47 -1.60
CA SER A 56 -4.64 18.40 -0.47
C SER A 56 -3.29 18.58 0.24
N SER A 57 -2.97 19.80 0.65
CA SER A 57 -1.72 20.11 1.38
C SER A 57 -1.56 19.28 2.65
N ASP A 58 -2.70 18.97 3.29
CA ASP A 58 -2.74 18.32 4.58
C ASP A 58 -2.90 16.80 4.45
N TYR A 59 -3.09 16.27 3.23
CA TYR A 59 -3.36 14.84 3.02
C TYR A 59 -2.28 13.95 3.63
N ARG A 60 -1.00 14.36 3.55
CA ARG A 60 0.09 13.59 4.14
C ARG A 60 0.00 13.55 5.67
N SER A 61 -0.19 14.70 6.32
CA SER A 61 -0.23 14.80 7.78
C SER A 61 -1.53 14.25 8.38
N THR A 62 -2.64 14.31 7.66
CA THR A 62 -3.94 13.80 8.14
C THR A 62 -4.18 12.34 7.80
N THR A 63 -3.57 11.81 6.74
CA THR A 63 -3.90 10.48 6.21
C THR A 63 -2.69 9.57 6.06
N LEU A 64 -1.56 10.01 5.51
CA LEU A 64 -0.41 9.12 5.30
C LEU A 64 0.40 8.91 6.59
N GLU A 65 0.83 9.98 7.24
CA GLU A 65 1.65 9.92 8.46
C GLU A 65 0.94 9.21 9.62
N PRO A 66 -0.38 9.39 9.87
CA PRO A 66 -1.09 8.63 10.89
C PRO A 66 -1.23 7.13 10.58
N ASN A 67 -1.01 6.73 9.32
CA ASN A 67 -0.95 5.33 8.91
C ASN A 67 0.49 4.88 8.62
N ASN A 68 1.46 5.52 9.29
CA ASN A 68 2.90 5.26 9.19
C ASN A 68 3.42 5.18 7.76
N ILE A 69 2.91 6.02 6.85
CA ILE A 69 3.42 6.17 5.48
C ILE A 69 4.19 7.48 5.39
N ILE A 70 5.50 7.39 5.14
CA ILE A 70 6.39 8.54 4.99
C ILE A 70 6.78 8.67 3.52
N VAL A 71 6.54 9.85 2.95
CA VAL A 71 6.88 10.16 1.55
C VAL A 71 8.03 11.15 1.49
N GLU A 72 9.20 10.70 1.04
CA GLU A 72 10.36 11.56 0.80
C GLU A 72 10.11 12.45 -0.43
N ASP A 73 10.33 13.76 -0.32
CA ASP A 73 10.18 14.65 -1.47
C ASP A 73 11.39 14.67 -2.40
N GLN A 74 12.57 14.29 -1.90
CA GLN A 74 13.79 14.32 -2.67
C GLN A 74 13.95 13.06 -3.51
N GLN A 75 14.49 13.25 -4.72
CA GLN A 75 14.94 12.15 -5.56
C GLN A 75 16.20 11.52 -4.95
N MET A 76 16.24 10.19 -4.96
CA MET A 76 17.44 9.42 -4.62
C MET A 76 18.57 9.79 -5.58
N ASP A 77 19.75 10.02 -5.03
CA ASP A 77 20.96 10.07 -5.84
C ASP A 77 21.29 8.69 -6.45
N ASP A 78 22.17 8.69 -7.45
CA ASP A 78 22.55 7.48 -8.17
C ASP A 78 23.23 6.44 -7.25
N GLU A 79 23.88 6.86 -6.17
CA GLU A 79 24.55 5.98 -5.22
C GLU A 79 23.53 5.25 -4.34
N ARG A 80 22.54 5.96 -3.78
CA ARG A 80 21.41 5.41 -3.02
C ARG A 80 20.63 4.43 -3.89
N TRP A 81 20.34 4.79 -5.14
CA TRP A 81 19.68 3.88 -6.07
C TRP A 81 20.53 2.65 -6.36
N SER A 82 21.81 2.81 -6.65
CA SER A 82 22.70 1.68 -6.97
C SER A 82 22.82 0.70 -5.80
N ARG A 83 22.93 1.21 -4.56
CA ARG A 83 22.94 0.38 -3.34
C ARG A 83 21.64 -0.38 -3.16
N LEU A 84 20.50 0.27 -3.36
CA LEU A 84 19.19 -0.37 -3.27
C LEU A 84 19.00 -1.43 -4.37
N ALA A 85 19.33 -1.08 -5.62
CA ALA A 85 19.22 -2.00 -6.73
C ALA A 85 20.11 -3.23 -6.51
N PHE A 86 21.33 -3.03 -6.03
CA PHE A 86 22.23 -4.12 -5.65
C PHE A 86 21.67 -4.98 -4.51
N SER A 87 21.15 -4.38 -3.44
CA SER A 87 20.63 -5.13 -2.28
C SER A 87 19.39 -5.97 -2.61
N LEU A 88 18.59 -5.49 -3.56
CA LEU A 88 17.42 -6.18 -4.08
C LEU A 88 17.77 -7.21 -5.16
N GLY A 89 18.96 -7.16 -5.77
CA GLY A 89 19.31 -7.98 -6.93
C GLY A 89 18.69 -7.48 -8.24
N ILE A 90 18.31 -6.21 -8.31
CA ILE A 90 17.82 -5.57 -9.53
C ILE A 90 19.00 -5.35 -10.48
N PRO A 91 18.90 -5.78 -11.75
CA PRO A 91 19.90 -5.45 -12.76
C PRO A 91 20.00 -3.92 -12.93
N PHE A 92 21.12 -3.34 -12.48
CA PHE A 92 21.36 -1.90 -12.48
C PHE A 92 22.25 -1.42 -13.64
N GLY A 93 22.82 -2.35 -14.42
CA GLY A 93 23.57 -2.03 -15.64
C GLY A 93 22.62 -1.56 -16.74
N VAL A 94 22.61 -0.26 -17.03
CA VAL A 94 21.71 0.32 -18.05
C VAL A 94 22.14 -0.13 -19.44
N SER A 95 21.50 -1.18 -19.95
CA SER A 95 21.62 -1.54 -21.36
C SER A 95 20.60 -0.74 -22.14
N TYR A 96 20.99 0.46 -22.60
CA TYR A 96 20.17 1.26 -23.51
C TYR A 96 19.99 0.49 -24.82
N ARG A 97 18.86 -0.22 -24.94
CA ARG A 97 18.43 -0.84 -26.19
C ARG A 97 17.27 -0.05 -26.72
N ARG A 98 17.41 0.45 -27.94
CA ARG A 98 16.33 1.14 -28.65
C ARG A 98 15.08 0.28 -28.65
N SER A 99 13.96 0.87 -28.26
CA SER A 99 12.68 0.17 -28.16
C SER A 99 11.65 0.84 -29.04
N ALA A 100 11.23 0.15 -30.11
CA ALA A 100 10.18 0.65 -31.00
C ALA A 100 8.84 0.87 -30.27
N ALA A 101 8.60 0.19 -29.14
CA ALA A 101 7.44 0.47 -28.30
C ALA A 101 7.62 1.80 -27.54
N ALA A 102 8.81 2.05 -26.97
CA ALA A 102 9.13 3.30 -26.28
C ALA A 102 9.09 4.50 -27.24
N SER A 103 9.70 4.38 -28.42
CA SER A 103 9.71 5.47 -29.41
C SER A 103 8.28 5.81 -29.88
N ARG A 104 7.46 4.79 -30.18
CA ARG A 104 6.06 4.99 -30.57
C ARG A 104 5.25 5.65 -29.46
N PHE A 105 5.40 5.21 -28.22
CA PHE A 105 4.73 5.82 -27.07
C PHE A 105 5.12 7.29 -26.93
N ALA A 106 6.43 7.59 -26.90
CA ALA A 106 6.93 8.95 -26.71
C ALA A 106 6.46 9.89 -27.83
N GLN A 107 6.44 9.41 -29.09
CA GLN A 107 5.92 10.17 -30.22
C GLN A 107 4.41 10.43 -30.10
N GLN A 108 3.62 9.45 -29.66
CA GLN A 108 2.18 9.61 -29.43
C GLN A 108 1.88 10.62 -28.32
N VAL A 109 2.66 10.62 -27.23
CA VAL A 109 2.54 11.61 -26.14
C VAL A 109 2.98 13.00 -26.62
N ARG A 110 4.10 13.10 -27.36
CA ARG A 110 4.64 14.36 -27.88
C ARG A 110 3.66 15.07 -28.81
N ASN A 111 2.98 14.32 -29.68
CA ASN A 111 2.05 14.86 -30.67
C ASN A 111 0.74 15.42 -30.07
N ARG A 112 0.48 15.19 -28.78
CA ARG A 112 -0.70 15.69 -28.08
C ARG A 112 -0.34 16.95 -27.30
N SER A 113 -1.13 18.02 -27.42
CA SER A 113 -0.91 19.24 -26.64
C SER A 113 -1.20 19.02 -25.15
N ASP A 114 -2.24 18.25 -24.87
CA ASP A 114 -2.64 17.83 -23.53
C ASP A 114 -2.98 16.33 -23.54
N VAL A 115 -2.80 15.64 -22.41
CA VAL A 115 -3.05 14.21 -22.29
C VAL A 115 -3.85 13.95 -21.02
N SER A 116 -5.13 13.61 -21.19
CA SER A 116 -5.99 13.22 -20.07
C SER A 116 -5.48 11.94 -19.40
N GLY A 117 -5.91 11.68 -18.16
CA GLY A 117 -5.51 10.47 -17.45
C GLY A 117 -5.95 9.19 -18.15
N LYS A 118 -7.14 9.22 -18.78
CA LYS A 118 -7.65 8.12 -19.60
C LYS A 118 -6.78 7.89 -20.84
N ASP A 119 -6.45 8.96 -21.57
CA ASP A 119 -5.60 8.90 -22.75
C ASP A 119 -4.21 8.37 -22.40
N MET A 120 -3.65 8.80 -21.28
CA MET A 120 -2.35 8.34 -20.81
C MET A 120 -2.37 6.86 -20.45
N LYS A 121 -3.43 6.37 -19.78
CA LYS A 121 -3.60 4.94 -19.48
C LYS A 121 -3.62 4.11 -20.77
N GLU A 122 -4.38 4.54 -21.78
CA GLU A 122 -4.50 3.85 -23.06
C GLU A 122 -3.18 3.81 -23.85
N LEU A 123 -2.35 4.86 -23.75
CA LEU A 123 -1.02 4.88 -24.33
C LEU A 123 -0.01 4.01 -23.56
N LEU A 124 -0.06 4.05 -22.23
CA LEU A 124 0.91 3.40 -21.36
C LEU A 124 0.74 1.88 -21.34
N LEU A 125 -0.50 1.39 -21.37
CA LEU A 125 -0.77 -0.04 -21.26
C LEU A 125 -0.06 -0.88 -22.35
N PRO A 126 -0.07 -0.51 -23.65
CA PRO A 126 0.73 -1.19 -24.68
C PRO A 126 2.23 -1.20 -24.40
N LEU A 127 2.80 -0.11 -23.87
CA LEU A 127 4.22 -0.05 -23.50
C LEU A 127 4.52 -1.04 -22.38
N LEU A 128 3.70 -1.03 -21.33
CA LEU A 128 3.81 -1.95 -20.19
C LEU A 128 3.67 -3.42 -20.61
N VAL A 129 2.72 -3.74 -21.48
CA VAL A 129 2.57 -5.09 -22.06
C VAL A 129 3.80 -5.48 -22.87
N SER A 130 4.36 -4.55 -23.65
CA SER A 130 5.58 -4.80 -24.43
C SER A 130 6.80 -5.05 -23.55
N ILE A 131 6.90 -4.42 -22.38
CA ILE A 131 7.97 -4.65 -21.40
C ILE A 131 7.76 -6.00 -20.71
N ALA A 132 6.51 -6.33 -20.35
CA ALA A 132 6.15 -7.56 -19.64
C ALA A 132 6.07 -8.82 -20.53
N LYS A 133 6.21 -8.69 -21.86
CA LYS A 133 5.96 -9.79 -22.82
C LYS A 133 6.74 -11.07 -22.53
N ASP A 134 7.96 -10.95 -21.99
CA ASP A 134 8.85 -12.08 -21.72
C ASP A 134 8.67 -12.64 -20.30
N HIS A 135 7.87 -11.95 -19.46
CA HIS A 135 7.62 -12.30 -18.06
C HIS A 135 6.25 -12.97 -17.90
N LYS A 136 6.16 -14.24 -18.30
CA LYS A 136 4.90 -15.02 -18.34
C LYS A 136 4.24 -15.18 -16.97
N ALA A 137 5.01 -15.06 -15.90
CA ALA A 137 4.52 -15.11 -14.53
C ALA A 137 3.67 -13.88 -14.16
N MET A 138 3.67 -12.82 -14.97
CA MET A 138 3.08 -11.53 -14.60
C MET A 138 1.67 -11.36 -15.16
N LYS A 139 0.82 -10.68 -14.39
CA LYS A 139 -0.52 -10.28 -14.77
C LYS A 139 -0.71 -8.78 -14.52
N CYS A 140 -1.43 -8.14 -15.43
CA CYS A 140 -1.77 -6.74 -15.36
C CYS A 140 -3.30 -6.57 -15.28
N ARG A 141 -3.78 -5.69 -14.41
CA ARG A 141 -5.19 -5.27 -14.28
C ARG A 141 -5.27 -3.75 -14.19
N THR A 142 -6.42 -3.19 -14.56
CA THR A 142 -6.65 -1.75 -14.60
C THR A 142 -7.93 -1.38 -13.86
N ASP A 143 -7.93 -0.22 -13.19
CA ASP A 143 -9.09 0.43 -12.57
C ASP A 143 -9.89 -0.43 -11.56
N THR A 144 -9.24 -1.43 -10.95
CA THR A 144 -9.86 -2.32 -9.97
C THR A 144 -9.53 -1.86 -8.56
N ALA A 145 -10.55 -1.72 -7.72
CA ALA A 145 -10.36 -1.42 -6.30
C ALA A 145 -9.78 -2.64 -5.58
N PHE A 146 -8.86 -2.39 -4.66
CA PHE A 146 -8.28 -3.43 -3.82
C PHE A 146 -9.31 -3.92 -2.80
N TYR A 147 -9.16 -5.14 -2.29
CA TYR A 147 -9.83 -5.51 -1.05
C TYR A 147 -9.25 -4.71 0.13
N ARG A 148 -10.10 -4.40 1.12
CA ARG A 148 -9.70 -3.57 2.27
C ARG A 148 -8.76 -4.29 3.23
N ASP A 149 -8.76 -5.62 3.25
CA ASP A 149 -8.01 -6.44 4.23
C ASP A 149 -6.50 -6.13 4.27
N GLY A 150 -5.92 -5.67 3.14
CA GLY A 150 -4.51 -5.28 3.07
C GLY A 150 -4.22 -3.83 3.45
N VAL A 151 -5.24 -2.99 3.65
CA VAL A 151 -5.07 -1.56 3.92
C VAL A 151 -4.55 -1.39 5.35
N PRO A 152 -3.48 -0.60 5.58
CA PRO A 152 -3.00 -0.33 6.93
C PRO A 152 -4.08 0.35 7.78
N ASP A 153 -4.42 -0.26 8.91
CA ASP A 153 -5.41 0.25 9.87
C ASP A 153 -4.67 0.72 11.13
N GLU A 154 -4.14 1.95 11.15
CA GLU A 154 -3.38 2.44 12.32
C GLU A 154 -4.02 3.60 13.06
N VAL A 155 -5.24 3.98 12.71
CA VAL A 155 -6.03 4.88 13.54
C VAL A 155 -7.04 4.03 14.32
N PRO A 156 -6.88 3.84 15.64
CA PRO A 156 -7.93 3.27 16.47
C PRO A 156 -9.18 4.15 16.39
N ASP A 157 -10.37 3.56 16.28
CA ASP A 157 -11.63 4.30 16.12
C ASP A 157 -11.87 5.36 17.23
N PHE A 158 -11.27 5.20 18.41
CA PHE A 158 -11.35 6.15 19.53
C PHE A 158 -10.38 7.34 19.42
N GLU A 159 -9.36 7.27 18.56
CA GLU A 159 -8.44 8.40 18.29
C GLU A 159 -8.88 9.25 17.09
N VAL A 160 -9.98 8.85 16.43
CA VAL A 160 -10.68 9.66 15.43
C VAL A 160 -11.58 10.69 16.16
N GLU A 161 -11.06 11.36 17.19
CA GLU A 161 -11.74 12.53 17.76
C GLU A 161 -11.45 13.76 16.87
N ASP A 162 -12.51 14.43 16.45
CA ASP A 162 -12.52 15.74 15.76
C ASP A 162 -11.70 15.86 14.46
N GLY A 163 -11.67 14.82 13.62
CA GLY A 163 -11.41 14.96 12.18
C GLY A 163 -9.97 15.36 11.76
N TRP A 164 -8.99 15.21 12.64
CA TRP A 164 -7.57 15.45 12.33
C TRP A 164 -6.83 14.22 11.76
N LYS A 165 -7.22 12.99 12.14
CA LYS A 165 -6.66 11.74 11.61
C LYS A 165 -7.70 11.04 10.72
N MET A 166 -7.30 10.61 9.53
CA MET A 166 -8.14 9.95 8.53
C MET A 166 -7.64 8.53 8.27
N HIS A 167 -8.58 7.60 8.04
CA HIS A 167 -8.23 6.28 7.53
C HIS A 167 -7.73 6.37 6.10
N LEU A 168 -6.81 5.46 5.75
CA LEU A 168 -6.44 5.28 4.35
C LEU A 168 -7.65 4.86 3.52
N PRO A 169 -7.93 5.51 2.38
CA PRO A 169 -8.95 5.05 1.46
C PRO A 169 -8.52 3.72 0.84
N THR A 170 -9.50 2.86 0.52
CA THR A 170 -9.23 1.64 -0.25
C THR A 170 -8.65 2.03 -1.62
N PRO A 171 -7.43 1.59 -1.96
CA PRO A 171 -6.78 1.97 -3.22
C PRO A 171 -7.55 1.48 -4.44
N ARG A 172 -7.51 2.28 -5.51
CA ARG A 172 -7.99 1.89 -6.83
C ARG A 172 -6.98 2.31 -7.91
N PRO A 173 -5.85 1.60 -8.02
CA PRO A 173 -4.82 1.99 -8.96
C PRO A 173 -5.27 1.94 -10.40
N THR A 174 -4.74 2.87 -11.19
CA THR A 174 -5.01 2.93 -12.63
C THR A 174 -4.52 1.65 -13.31
N ILE A 175 -3.33 1.18 -12.94
CA ILE A 175 -2.76 -0.09 -13.40
C ILE A 175 -2.10 -0.80 -12.21
N THR A 176 -2.29 -2.10 -12.10
CA THR A 176 -1.62 -2.94 -11.12
C THR A 176 -0.99 -4.14 -11.80
N MET A 177 0.26 -4.43 -11.46
CA MET A 177 0.98 -5.64 -11.86
C MET A 177 1.35 -6.49 -10.66
N GLY A 178 1.16 -7.79 -10.82
CA GLY A 178 1.54 -8.82 -9.88
C GLY A 178 1.70 -10.15 -10.59
N TYR A 179 1.61 -11.24 -9.84
CA TYR A 179 1.76 -12.58 -10.38
C TYR A 179 0.44 -13.16 -10.86
N SER A 180 0.50 -13.96 -11.92
CA SER A 180 -0.63 -14.72 -12.42
C SER A 180 -0.90 -15.94 -11.54
N LYS A 181 -2.13 -16.48 -11.61
CA LYS A 181 -2.46 -17.79 -11.02
C LYS A 181 -1.52 -18.91 -11.48
N GLY A 182 -1.05 -18.86 -12.74
CA GLY A 182 -0.15 -19.85 -13.32
C GLY A 182 1.26 -19.84 -12.73
N SER A 183 1.59 -18.83 -11.92
CA SER A 183 2.84 -18.75 -11.18
C SER A 183 2.83 -19.62 -9.92
N PHE A 184 1.71 -20.24 -9.54
CA PHE A 184 1.60 -21.01 -8.30
C PHE A 184 1.10 -22.42 -8.59
N THR A 185 1.62 -23.39 -7.84
CA THR A 185 1.12 -24.76 -7.80
C THR A 185 -0.28 -24.80 -7.15
N PRO A 186 -1.07 -25.88 -7.36
CA PRO A 186 -2.35 -26.03 -6.70
C PRO A 186 -2.28 -25.95 -5.16
N ARG A 187 -1.21 -26.48 -4.55
CA ARG A 187 -0.99 -26.41 -3.10
C ARG A 187 -0.69 -24.98 -2.64
N GLU A 188 0.18 -24.27 -3.35
CA GLU A 188 0.49 -22.87 -3.05
C GLU A 188 -0.75 -21.97 -3.18
N LEU A 189 -1.63 -22.24 -4.14
CA LEU A 189 -2.91 -21.52 -4.28
C LEU A 189 -3.86 -21.82 -3.12
N GLU A 190 -3.87 -23.05 -2.61
CA GLU A 190 -4.68 -23.46 -1.46
C GLU A 190 -4.19 -22.81 -0.16
N LEU A 191 -2.87 -22.70 0.02
CA LEU A 191 -2.24 -22.04 1.17
C LEU A 191 -2.50 -20.53 1.20
N GLN A 192 -2.91 -19.94 0.08
CA GLN A 192 -3.29 -18.53 -0.04
C GLN A 192 -4.78 -18.28 0.21
N GLN A 193 -5.51 -19.29 0.72
CA GLN A 193 -6.91 -19.18 1.10
C GLN A 193 -7.07 -19.40 2.60
N GLY A 194 -8.12 -18.84 3.19
CA GLY A 194 -8.47 -19.06 4.59
C GLY A 194 -8.31 -17.83 5.45
N ILE A 195 -8.54 -18.01 6.75
CA ILE A 195 -8.45 -16.95 7.75
C ILE A 195 -7.13 -17.07 8.49
N ILE A 196 -6.34 -16.00 8.46
CA ILE A 196 -5.15 -15.82 9.29
C ILE A 196 -5.41 -14.72 10.31
N VAL A 197 -4.45 -14.52 11.21
CA VAL A 197 -4.54 -13.51 12.27
C VAL A 197 -3.65 -12.33 11.87
N ASN A 198 -4.18 -11.11 11.92
CA ASN A 198 -3.41 -9.89 11.65
C ASN A 198 -2.58 -9.45 12.89
N SER A 199 -1.88 -8.32 12.78
CA SER A 199 -1.07 -7.75 13.87
C SER A 199 -1.86 -7.36 15.12
N LYS A 200 -3.19 -7.20 15.02
CA LYS A 200 -4.11 -6.88 16.13
C LYS A 200 -4.81 -8.10 16.72
N ASN A 201 -4.39 -9.30 16.32
CA ASN A 201 -5.06 -10.56 16.66
C ASN A 201 -6.49 -10.71 16.08
N GLU A 202 -6.82 -10.00 15.01
CA GLU A 202 -8.12 -10.07 14.35
C GLU A 202 -8.09 -11.02 13.15
N PRO A 203 -9.22 -11.69 12.83
CA PRO A 203 -9.31 -12.56 11.66
C PRO A 203 -9.20 -11.75 10.36
N CYS A 204 -8.33 -12.19 9.46
CA CYS A 204 -8.06 -11.57 8.17
C CYS A 204 -8.10 -12.62 7.06
N ASP A 205 -8.76 -12.29 5.94
CA ASP A 205 -8.90 -13.21 4.81
C ASP A 205 -7.63 -13.21 3.93
N LEU A 206 -6.86 -14.29 4.00
CA LEU A 206 -5.61 -14.45 3.26
C LEU A 206 -5.83 -14.42 1.74
N HIS A 207 -7.00 -14.81 1.25
CA HIS A 207 -7.30 -14.70 -0.17
C HIS A 207 -7.34 -13.24 -0.62
N LYS A 208 -7.92 -12.37 0.21
CA LYS A 208 -8.02 -10.94 -0.10
C LYS A 208 -6.69 -10.20 0.06
N LEU A 209 -5.81 -10.69 0.94
CA LEU A 209 -4.44 -10.19 1.06
C LEU A 209 -3.55 -10.61 -0.11
N SER A 210 -3.54 -11.92 -0.40
CA SER A 210 -2.70 -12.52 -1.45
C SER A 210 -3.15 -12.10 -2.84
N GLN A 211 -4.46 -11.96 -3.03
CA GLN A 211 -5.10 -11.60 -4.27
C GLN A 211 -6.00 -10.37 -4.06
N PRO A 212 -5.42 -9.17 -3.88
CA PRO A 212 -6.19 -7.95 -3.65
C PRO A 212 -7.06 -7.55 -4.85
N LEU A 213 -6.80 -8.15 -6.03
CA LEU A 213 -7.56 -7.98 -7.26
C LEU A 213 -7.79 -9.32 -7.96
N PRO A 214 -8.88 -9.50 -8.72
CA PRO A 214 -9.08 -10.69 -9.55
C PRO A 214 -7.87 -11.04 -10.45
N ASP A 215 -7.34 -12.24 -10.27
CA ASP A 215 -6.22 -12.87 -10.99
C ASP A 215 -4.85 -12.22 -10.83
N VAL A 216 -4.67 -11.30 -9.87
CA VAL A 216 -3.36 -10.68 -9.58
C VAL A 216 -2.96 -10.98 -8.16
N PHE A 217 -1.94 -11.82 -8.02
CA PHE A 217 -1.39 -12.24 -6.74
C PHE A 217 -0.17 -11.38 -6.37
N TRP A 218 -0.04 -11.04 -5.09
CA TRP A 218 1.06 -10.28 -4.49
C TRP A 218 1.61 -9.14 -5.36
N PRO A 219 0.80 -8.10 -5.65
CA PRO A 219 1.20 -7.04 -6.56
C PRO A 219 2.49 -6.34 -6.12
N PHE A 220 3.34 -6.02 -7.09
CA PHE A 220 4.65 -5.41 -6.84
C PHE A 220 4.89 -4.10 -7.59
N LEU A 221 4.04 -3.77 -8.55
CA LEU A 221 4.08 -2.50 -9.26
C LEU A 221 2.67 -1.95 -9.41
N VAL A 222 2.48 -0.71 -8.95
CA VAL A 222 1.24 0.05 -9.11
C VAL A 222 1.49 1.32 -9.92
N VAL A 223 0.51 1.73 -10.71
CA VAL A 223 0.57 2.97 -11.48
C VAL A 223 -0.66 3.80 -11.13
N GLU A 224 -0.42 5.04 -10.76
CA GLU A 224 -1.48 6.03 -10.52
C GLU A 224 -1.31 7.18 -11.50
N ILE A 225 -2.40 7.48 -12.19
CA ILE A 225 -2.48 8.62 -13.10
C ILE A 225 -3.48 9.60 -12.49
N GLN A 226 -2.98 10.74 -12.02
CA GLN A 226 -3.81 11.79 -11.42
C GLN A 226 -3.70 13.07 -12.24
N GLU A 227 -4.83 13.69 -12.53
CA GLU A 227 -4.89 14.92 -13.33
C GLU A 227 -4.56 16.16 -12.47
N ASP A 228 -4.90 16.13 -11.18
CA ASP A 228 -4.75 17.25 -10.26
C ASP A 228 -3.30 17.73 -10.11
N SER A 229 -2.39 16.81 -9.77
CA SER A 229 -0.97 17.12 -9.60
C SER A 229 -0.10 15.86 -9.48
N MET A 230 1.20 16.02 -9.69
CA MET A 230 2.18 14.97 -9.37
C MET A 230 2.17 14.60 -7.87
N LEU A 231 1.90 15.56 -6.98
CA LEU A 231 1.77 15.29 -5.54
C LEU A 231 0.62 14.31 -5.27
N ALA A 232 -0.54 14.55 -5.88
CA ALA A 232 -1.70 13.66 -5.78
C ALA A 232 -1.38 12.25 -6.28
N ALA A 233 -0.74 12.14 -7.46
CA ALA A 233 -0.32 10.85 -8.02
C ALA A 233 0.62 10.09 -7.09
N ARG A 234 1.60 10.78 -6.48
CA ARG A 234 2.55 10.18 -5.54
C ARG A 234 1.88 9.74 -4.23
N ASN A 235 0.97 10.53 -3.70
CA ASN A 235 0.23 10.19 -2.48
C ASN A 235 -0.71 8.99 -2.70
N ALA A 236 -1.39 8.92 -3.84
CA ALA A 236 -2.19 7.75 -4.23
C ALA A 236 -1.31 6.49 -4.36
N CYS A 237 -0.16 6.61 -5.04
CA CYS A 237 0.81 5.53 -5.16
C CYS A 237 1.30 5.04 -3.80
N ALA A 238 1.56 5.95 -2.86
CA ALA A 238 2.02 5.62 -1.52
C ALA A 238 1.01 4.72 -0.78
N GLY A 239 -0.28 5.08 -0.79
CA GLY A 239 -1.34 4.27 -0.18
C GLY A 239 -1.53 2.90 -0.86
N ALA A 240 -1.52 2.86 -2.19
CA ALA A 240 -1.63 1.62 -2.95
C ALA A 240 -0.45 0.66 -2.68
N ALA A 241 0.78 1.17 -2.73
CA ALA A 241 1.97 0.39 -2.46
C ALA A 241 2.07 -0.06 -0.99
N ALA A 242 1.66 0.80 -0.04
CA ALA A 242 1.59 0.43 1.37
C ALA A 242 0.63 -0.73 1.60
N THR A 243 -0.50 -0.74 0.90
CA THR A 243 -1.47 -1.85 0.93
C THR A 243 -0.86 -3.15 0.43
N CYS A 244 -0.08 -3.11 -0.66
CA CYS A 244 0.63 -4.29 -1.18
C CYS A 244 1.67 -4.83 -0.18
N ASN A 245 2.47 -3.94 0.40
CA ASN A 245 3.54 -4.34 1.32
C ASN A 245 2.95 -4.84 2.64
N ASN A 246 1.94 -4.15 3.19
CA ASN A 246 1.25 -4.55 4.42
C ASN A 246 0.62 -5.94 4.30
N ALA A 247 -0.02 -6.26 3.17
CA ALA A 247 -0.58 -7.59 2.92
C ALA A 247 0.49 -8.70 3.02
N LEU A 248 1.68 -8.45 2.47
CA LEU A 248 2.79 -9.40 2.55
C LEU A 248 3.35 -9.51 3.97
N MET A 249 3.40 -8.40 4.71
CA MET A 249 3.85 -8.39 6.11
C MET A 249 2.89 -9.12 7.05
N ILE A 250 1.57 -8.95 6.86
CA ILE A 250 0.55 -9.72 7.59
C ILE A 250 0.73 -11.22 7.30
N PHE A 251 0.88 -11.60 6.03
CA PHE A 251 1.06 -13.00 5.68
C PHE A 251 2.36 -13.57 6.25
N ALA A 252 3.44 -12.82 6.20
CA ALA A 252 4.72 -13.27 6.70
C ALA A 252 4.72 -13.42 8.23
N ALA A 253 4.07 -12.52 8.98
CA ALA A 253 3.83 -12.69 10.42
C ALA A 253 3.01 -13.97 10.71
N ALA A 254 2.03 -14.29 9.87
CA ALA A 254 1.28 -15.54 9.95
C ALA A 254 2.11 -16.78 9.54
N ALA A 255 3.17 -16.61 8.75
CA ALA A 255 4.08 -17.68 8.39
C ALA A 255 5.15 -17.95 9.47
N GLU A 256 5.38 -17.03 10.41
CA GLU A 256 6.33 -17.21 11.52
C GLU A 256 5.84 -18.17 12.62
N GLU A 257 6.78 -18.82 13.30
CA GLU A 257 6.53 -19.69 14.45
C GLU A 257 6.45 -18.87 15.76
N PRO A 258 5.35 -18.95 16.55
CA PRO A 258 5.20 -18.22 17.81
C PRO A 258 6.28 -18.48 18.87
N HIS A 259 7.02 -19.59 18.75
CA HIS A 259 8.00 -20.04 19.73
C HIS A 259 9.45 -19.75 19.33
N LYS A 260 9.70 -19.20 18.12
CA LYS A 260 10.99 -18.62 17.80
C LYS A 260 11.06 -17.24 18.43
N VAL A 261 11.54 -17.21 19.67
CA VAL A 261 11.85 -15.99 20.41
C VAL A 261 12.65 -15.06 19.49
N TYR A 262 12.04 -13.91 19.18
CA TYR A 262 12.64 -12.64 18.74
C TYR A 262 14.18 -12.64 18.66
N SER A 263 14.74 -13.08 17.52
CA SER A 263 16.07 -12.69 17.03
C SER A 263 16.45 -13.36 15.70
N ASP A 264 15.52 -13.83 14.88
CA ASP A 264 15.90 -14.30 13.53
C ASP A 264 16.10 -13.08 12.61
N MET A 265 17.26 -12.44 12.76
CA MET A 265 17.68 -11.35 11.89
C MET A 265 17.64 -11.76 10.41
N ASN A 266 17.78 -13.05 10.08
CA ASN A 266 17.64 -13.51 8.71
C ASN A 266 16.18 -13.45 8.26
N PHE A 267 15.23 -13.77 9.13
CA PHE A 267 13.81 -13.61 8.80
C PHE A 267 13.45 -12.14 8.57
N LEU A 268 13.82 -11.23 9.48
CA LEU A 268 13.57 -9.79 9.32
C LEU A 268 14.27 -9.21 8.08
N TRP A 269 15.48 -9.68 7.78
CA TRP A 269 16.22 -9.30 6.58
C TRP A 269 15.60 -9.84 5.29
N ASN A 270 15.05 -11.05 5.31
CA ASN A 270 14.35 -11.62 4.16
C ASN A 270 12.97 -10.98 3.97
N MET A 271 12.29 -10.62 5.07
CA MET A 271 11.05 -9.85 5.08
C MET A 271 11.20 -8.48 4.46
N SER A 272 12.22 -7.71 4.88
CA SER A 272 12.43 -6.36 4.35
C SER A 272 12.73 -6.37 2.85
N LYS A 273 13.39 -7.42 2.36
CA LYS A 273 13.59 -7.64 0.92
C LYS A 273 12.32 -8.05 0.18
N ALA A 274 11.45 -8.83 0.82
CA ALA A 274 10.20 -9.31 0.23
C ALA A 274 9.13 -8.20 0.16
N ALA A 275 9.03 -7.39 1.22
CA ALA A 275 8.08 -6.28 1.38
C ALA A 275 8.56 -4.98 0.72
N GLN A 276 9.11 -5.13 -0.48
CA GLN A 276 9.49 -4.04 -1.37
C GLN A 276 8.49 -3.99 -2.52
N SER A 277 8.03 -2.81 -2.91
CA SER A 277 7.26 -2.61 -4.14
C SER A 277 7.70 -1.34 -4.87
N PHE A 278 7.20 -1.17 -6.09
CA PHE A 278 7.47 -0.01 -6.93
C PHE A 278 6.16 0.67 -7.31
N SER A 279 6.24 1.95 -7.61
CA SER A 279 5.10 2.65 -8.21
C SER A 279 5.53 3.62 -9.29
N LEU A 280 4.62 3.91 -10.21
CA LEU A 280 4.79 4.95 -11.22
C LEU A 280 3.66 5.96 -11.07
N ALA A 281 3.99 7.13 -10.52
CA ALA A 281 3.06 8.25 -10.41
C ALA A 281 3.12 9.10 -11.70
N ILE A 282 1.99 9.40 -12.31
CA ILE A 282 1.92 10.14 -13.58
C ILE A 282 0.97 11.32 -13.45
N ASN A 283 1.42 12.48 -13.93
CA ASN A 283 0.61 13.67 -14.10
C ASN A 283 1.00 14.35 -15.42
N GLY A 284 0.03 14.51 -16.31
CA GLY A 284 0.26 14.98 -17.68
C GLY A 284 1.32 14.14 -18.40
N LYS A 285 2.41 14.78 -18.81
CA LYS A 285 3.52 14.14 -19.55
C LYS A 285 4.71 13.77 -18.67
N THR A 286 4.59 13.85 -17.37
CA THR A 286 5.69 13.52 -16.45
C THR A 286 5.36 12.25 -15.68
N ALA A 287 6.35 11.38 -15.51
CA ALA A 287 6.24 10.17 -14.69
C ALA A 287 7.33 10.13 -13.63
N CYS A 288 6.95 9.76 -12.41
CA CYS A 288 7.83 9.66 -11.25
C CYS A 288 7.83 8.20 -10.77
N LEU A 289 8.95 7.51 -10.99
CA LEU A 289 9.13 6.14 -10.52
C LEU A 289 9.59 6.17 -9.06
N ASN A 290 8.87 5.48 -8.19
CA ASN A 290 9.13 5.42 -6.76
C ASN A 290 9.39 3.99 -6.31
N THR A 291 10.14 3.88 -5.22
CA THR A 291 10.37 2.66 -4.48
C THR A 291 9.67 2.73 -3.12
N HIS A 292 9.16 1.61 -2.65
CA HIS A 292 8.37 1.51 -1.43
C HIS A 292 8.85 0.35 -0.58
N ASN A 293 9.30 0.62 0.63
CA ASN A 293 9.78 -0.40 1.56
C ASN A 293 8.93 -0.38 2.83
N SER A 294 8.56 -1.56 3.31
CA SER A 294 7.98 -1.76 4.64
C SER A 294 8.93 -2.58 5.49
N GLU A 295 9.60 -1.95 6.45
CA GLU A 295 10.58 -2.61 7.34
C GLU A 295 9.92 -3.25 8.57
N GLY A 296 8.61 -3.56 8.51
CA GLY A 296 7.87 -4.21 9.59
C GLY A 296 7.35 -3.22 10.60
N CYS A 297 7.98 -3.14 11.78
CA CYS A 297 7.58 -2.22 12.84
C CYS A 297 7.96 -0.76 12.57
N LEU A 298 8.54 -0.47 11.39
CA LEU A 298 8.93 0.85 10.97
C LEU A 298 8.00 1.38 9.86
N PRO A 299 7.87 2.71 9.73
CA PRO A 299 7.00 3.32 8.73
C PRO A 299 7.32 2.87 7.30
N HIS A 300 6.27 2.70 6.51
CA HIS A 300 6.37 2.48 5.07
C HIS A 300 7.01 3.70 4.42
N ALA A 301 8.23 3.52 3.89
CA ALA A 301 9.01 4.58 3.31
C ALA A 301 8.85 4.62 1.79
N VAL A 302 8.59 5.81 1.26
CA VAL A 302 8.48 6.06 -0.18
C VAL A 302 9.58 7.00 -0.63
N ALA A 303 10.41 6.57 -1.57
CA ALA A 303 11.47 7.38 -2.15
C ALA A 303 11.38 7.45 -3.67
N VAL A 304 11.67 8.63 -4.24
CA VAL A 304 11.65 8.85 -5.69
C VAL A 304 12.95 8.30 -6.27
N ILE A 305 12.87 7.35 -7.20
CA ILE A 305 14.04 6.85 -7.91
C ILE A 305 14.44 7.84 -9.00
N ARG A 306 13.48 8.20 -9.88
CA ARG A 306 13.72 9.14 -10.98
C ARG A 306 12.42 9.66 -11.56
N THR A 307 12.47 10.90 -12.03
CA THR A 307 11.44 11.51 -12.86
C THR A 307 11.80 11.44 -14.34
N TYR A 308 10.81 11.15 -15.19
CA TYR A 308 10.94 10.96 -16.63
C TYR A 308 9.96 11.85 -17.38
N GLN A 309 10.39 12.36 -18.54
CA GLN A 309 9.51 13.05 -19.48
C GLN A 309 8.97 12.07 -20.52
N LEU A 310 7.65 11.92 -20.57
CA LEU A 310 6.97 10.91 -21.38
C LEU A 310 6.85 11.30 -22.86
N ASP A 311 7.15 12.54 -23.22
CA ASP A 311 7.28 13.01 -24.61
C ASP A 311 8.73 12.99 -25.13
N ASN A 312 9.69 12.61 -24.27
CA ASN A 312 11.09 12.43 -24.65
C ASN A 312 11.41 10.95 -24.83
N GLU A 313 11.84 10.57 -26.03
CA GLU A 313 12.14 9.17 -26.39
C GLU A 313 13.25 8.57 -25.52
N SER A 314 14.32 9.32 -25.21
CA SER A 314 15.42 8.79 -24.40
C SER A 314 15.01 8.54 -22.94
N GLU A 315 14.18 9.41 -22.37
CA GLU A 315 13.65 9.24 -21.02
C GLU A 315 12.65 8.07 -20.97
N VAL A 316 11.80 7.89 -21.99
CA VAL A 316 10.89 6.74 -22.06
C VAL A 316 11.67 5.43 -22.24
N GLU A 317 12.73 5.41 -23.04
CA GLU A 317 13.62 4.24 -23.14
C GLU A 317 14.27 3.91 -21.80
N ALA A 318 14.76 4.93 -21.07
CA ALA A 318 15.33 4.75 -19.74
C ALA A 318 14.30 4.25 -18.72
N LEU A 319 13.06 4.75 -18.78
CA LEU A 319 11.94 4.27 -17.96
C LEU A 319 11.61 2.81 -18.30
N ALA A 320 11.47 2.48 -19.58
CA ALA A 320 11.14 1.13 -20.02
C ALA A 320 12.22 0.12 -19.62
N ALA A 321 13.50 0.47 -19.76
CA ALA A 321 14.61 -0.36 -19.31
C ALA A 321 14.55 -0.59 -17.79
N ARG A 322 14.26 0.45 -17.00
CA ARG A 322 14.17 0.35 -15.54
C ARG A 322 12.97 -0.48 -15.08
N LEU A 323 11.81 -0.30 -15.70
CA LEU A 323 10.64 -1.15 -15.47
C LEU A 323 10.97 -2.61 -15.83
N GLY A 324 11.67 -2.85 -16.92
CA GLY A 324 12.17 -4.19 -17.28
C GLY A 324 13.04 -4.80 -16.18
N SER A 325 14.01 -4.05 -15.64
CA SER A 325 14.83 -4.53 -14.50
C SER A 325 13.99 -4.84 -13.26
N ILE A 326 12.94 -4.06 -12.99
CA ILE A 326 11.99 -4.32 -11.89
C ILE A 326 11.23 -5.63 -12.15
N LEU A 327 10.78 -5.90 -13.39
CA LEU A 327 10.11 -7.16 -13.71
C LEU A 327 11.03 -8.37 -13.55
N VAL A 328 12.30 -8.25 -13.96
CA VAL A 328 13.33 -9.29 -13.76
C VAL A 328 13.54 -9.57 -12.27
N TRP A 329 13.62 -8.53 -11.45
CA TRP A 329 13.69 -8.69 -9.99
C TRP A 329 12.43 -9.33 -9.42
N ALA A 330 11.25 -8.89 -9.87
CA ALA A 330 9.99 -9.40 -9.38
C ALA A 330 9.86 -10.92 -9.65
N GLU A 331 10.32 -11.38 -10.82
CA GLU A 331 10.29 -12.79 -11.21
C GLU A 331 11.36 -13.63 -10.50
N ASN A 332 12.60 -13.14 -10.41
CA ASN A 332 13.72 -13.95 -9.93
C ASN A 332 13.96 -13.86 -8.42
N CYS A 333 13.58 -12.75 -7.79
CA CYS A 333 13.90 -12.48 -6.40
C CYS A 333 12.63 -12.41 -5.53
N ARG A 334 11.69 -11.53 -5.89
CA ARG A 334 10.49 -11.33 -5.06
C ARG A 334 9.56 -12.55 -5.09
N LEU A 335 9.31 -13.13 -6.26
CA LEU A 335 8.46 -14.32 -6.37
C LEU A 335 9.05 -15.50 -5.59
N ARG A 336 10.38 -15.65 -5.62
CA ARG A 336 11.07 -16.65 -4.81
C ARG A 336 10.83 -16.46 -3.32
N SER A 337 10.88 -15.21 -2.86
CA SER A 337 10.60 -14.86 -1.46
C SER A 337 9.16 -15.21 -1.07
N VAL A 338 8.20 -14.99 -1.97
CA VAL A 338 6.80 -15.42 -1.78
C VAL A 338 6.69 -16.95 -1.66
N TYR A 339 7.39 -17.72 -2.51
CA TYR A 339 7.42 -19.18 -2.38
C TYR A 339 8.03 -19.64 -1.06
N ASP A 340 9.12 -19.01 -0.61
CA ASP A 340 9.75 -19.35 0.66
C ASP A 340 8.80 -19.06 1.85
N LEU A 341 8.02 -17.96 1.80
CA LEU A 341 6.96 -17.68 2.77
C LEU A 341 5.84 -18.74 2.75
N LEU A 342 5.38 -19.13 1.55
CA LEU A 342 4.38 -20.19 1.39
C LEU A 342 4.87 -21.54 1.93
N ALA A 343 6.14 -21.88 1.70
CA ALA A 343 6.76 -23.09 2.22
C ALA A 343 6.89 -23.07 3.74
N ASN A 344 7.17 -21.91 4.34
CA ASN A 344 7.18 -21.75 5.79
C ASN A 344 5.77 -21.92 6.37
N PHE A 345 4.78 -21.29 5.75
CA PHE A 345 3.39 -21.42 6.15
C PHE A 345 2.87 -22.85 6.02
N ASP A 346 3.21 -23.57 4.93
CA ASP A 346 2.83 -24.97 4.73
C ASP A 346 3.36 -25.87 5.85
N ARG A 347 4.63 -25.68 6.26
CA ARG A 347 5.21 -26.42 7.39
C ARG A 347 4.44 -26.18 8.68
N ARG A 348 4.05 -24.92 8.96
CA ARG A 348 3.24 -24.58 10.14
C ARG A 348 1.87 -25.26 10.10
N VAL A 349 1.22 -25.24 8.94
CA VAL A 349 -0.06 -25.90 8.71
C VAL A 349 0.04 -27.41 8.94
N GLN A 350 1.07 -28.07 8.41
CA GLN A 350 1.30 -29.51 8.61
C GLN A 350 1.56 -29.85 10.08
N LEU A 351 2.35 -29.04 10.79
CA LEU A 351 2.60 -29.22 12.23
C LEU A 351 1.31 -29.10 13.06
N ALA A 352 0.46 -28.12 12.75
CA ALA A 352 -0.83 -27.95 13.42
C ALA A 352 -1.76 -29.16 13.19
N GLN A 353 -1.78 -29.71 11.98
CA GLN A 353 -2.53 -30.94 11.67
C GLN A 353 -1.99 -32.15 12.45
N MET A 354 -0.67 -32.32 12.54
CA MET A 354 -0.07 -33.40 13.33
C MET A 354 -0.41 -33.29 14.82
N ALA A 355 -0.40 -32.06 15.37
CA ALA A 355 -0.77 -31.82 16.77
C ALA A 355 -2.26 -32.10 17.05
N ALA A 356 -3.16 -31.70 16.12
CA ALA A 356 -4.58 -32.00 16.22
C ALA A 356 -4.85 -33.51 16.24
N ASN A 357 -4.23 -34.24 15.30
CA ASN A 357 -4.32 -35.69 15.20
C ASN A 357 -3.75 -36.41 16.44
N MET A 358 -2.74 -35.85 17.10
CA MET A 358 -2.20 -36.40 18.35
C MET A 358 -3.04 -36.07 19.60
N SER A 359 -3.82 -34.98 19.57
CA SER A 359 -4.67 -34.59 20.71
C SER A 359 -5.97 -35.40 20.80
N GLU A 360 -6.47 -35.92 19.67
CA GLU A 360 -7.62 -36.84 19.68
C GLU A 360 -7.28 -38.21 20.28
N ASP A 361 -6.01 -38.59 20.31
CA ASP A 361 -5.55 -39.90 20.80
C ASP A 361 -5.17 -39.94 22.30
N ARG A 362 -5.33 -38.84 23.05
CA ARG A 362 -5.02 -38.82 24.49
C ARG A 362 -6.12 -38.19 25.33
N TYR A 363 -6.74 -39.07 26.12
CA TYR A 363 -7.60 -38.79 27.28
C TYR A 363 -9.06 -38.44 26.98
N THR A 364 -9.80 -39.39 26.41
CA THR A 364 -11.17 -39.64 26.89
C THR A 364 -11.09 -40.68 28.01
N PRO A 365 -11.25 -40.32 29.30
CA PRO A 365 -11.47 -41.31 30.34
C PRO A 365 -12.72 -42.11 29.96
N SER A 366 -12.57 -43.42 29.80
CA SER A 366 -13.64 -44.36 29.41
C SER A 366 -14.81 -44.42 30.40
N GLU A 367 -14.80 -43.60 31.44
CA GLU A 367 -15.75 -43.59 32.56
C GLU A 367 -16.84 -42.51 32.44
N LEU A 368 -16.77 -41.59 31.47
CA LEU A 368 -17.79 -40.54 31.26
C LEU A 368 -18.70 -40.77 30.05
N ALA A 369 -18.51 -41.86 29.28
CA ALA A 369 -19.32 -42.18 28.10
C ALA A 369 -20.76 -42.66 28.40
N THR A 370 -21.16 -42.74 29.69
CA THR A 370 -22.43 -43.35 30.11
C THR A 370 -23.49 -42.37 30.60
N PHE A 371 -23.32 -41.05 30.42
CA PHE A 371 -24.36 -40.08 30.77
C PHE A 371 -24.77 -39.18 29.61
N GLY A 372 -25.95 -39.46 29.07
CA GLY A 372 -26.80 -38.45 28.44
C GLY A 372 -26.73 -38.37 26.92
N ILE A 373 -27.77 -38.90 26.28
CA ILE A 373 -28.10 -38.64 24.88
C ILE A 373 -28.35 -37.12 24.73
N VAL A 374 -27.40 -36.39 24.16
CA VAL A 374 -27.61 -35.00 23.74
C VAL A 374 -28.31 -35.01 22.37
N PRO A 375 -29.38 -34.22 22.15
CA PRO A 375 -30.07 -34.21 20.86
C PRO A 375 -29.14 -33.66 19.77
N LYS A 376 -28.98 -34.41 18.67
CA LYS A 376 -28.36 -33.95 17.42
C LYS A 376 -29.20 -32.82 16.80
N SER A 377 -29.04 -31.60 17.29
CA SER A 377 -29.81 -30.43 16.86
C SER A 377 -28.90 -29.43 16.16
N ARG A 378 -29.09 -29.22 14.85
CA ARG A 378 -28.67 -28.09 13.98
C ARG A 378 -27.18 -27.69 13.94
N MET A 379 -26.37 -28.04 14.93
CA MET A 379 -24.98 -27.63 15.07
C MET A 379 -24.03 -28.47 14.20
N THR A 380 -24.43 -29.71 13.84
CA THR A 380 -23.70 -30.57 12.89
C THR A 380 -23.81 -30.07 11.46
N VAL A 381 -25.01 -29.67 11.02
CA VAL A 381 -25.23 -29.13 9.66
C VAL A 381 -24.50 -27.79 9.49
N ILE A 382 -24.48 -26.94 10.51
CA ILE A 382 -23.70 -25.68 10.48
C ILE A 382 -22.19 -26.00 10.45
N LYS A 383 -21.70 -26.95 11.25
CA LYS A 383 -20.30 -27.38 11.20
C LYS A 383 -19.90 -27.97 9.84
N GLU A 384 -20.74 -28.82 9.24
CA GLU A 384 -20.45 -29.43 7.93
C GLU A 384 -20.40 -28.39 6.80
N VAL A 385 -21.32 -27.42 6.79
CA VAL A 385 -21.32 -26.32 5.81
C VAL A 385 -20.09 -25.40 5.98
N PHE A 386 -19.65 -25.15 7.22
CA PHE A 386 -18.42 -24.38 7.46
C PHE A 386 -17.15 -25.18 7.08
N VAL A 387 -17.10 -26.49 7.36
CA VAL A 387 -15.95 -27.36 6.98
C VAL A 387 -15.78 -27.45 5.47
N GLU A 388 -16.86 -27.50 4.69
CA GLU A 388 -16.77 -27.50 3.22
C GLU A 388 -16.30 -26.16 2.64
N SER A 389 -16.51 -25.05 3.35
CA SER A 389 -16.07 -23.71 2.95
C SER A 389 -14.63 -23.35 3.38
N LEU A 390 -14.06 -24.11 4.32
CA LEU A 390 -12.69 -23.93 4.77
C LEU A 390 -11.69 -24.47 3.73
N PRO A 391 -10.49 -23.87 3.62
CA PRO A 391 -9.37 -24.45 2.87
C PRO A 391 -9.14 -25.89 3.32
N ARG A 392 -8.73 -26.79 2.42
CA ARG A 392 -8.64 -28.23 2.77
C ARG A 392 -7.66 -28.45 3.93
N TRP A 393 -6.63 -27.63 4.01
CA TRP A 393 -5.69 -27.66 5.11
C TRP A 393 -6.25 -27.26 6.49
N ALA A 394 -7.36 -26.51 6.54
CA ALA A 394 -8.03 -26.10 7.78
C ALA A 394 -9.17 -27.05 8.19
N ARG A 395 -9.42 -28.12 7.40
CA ARG A 395 -10.46 -29.10 7.71
C ARG A 395 -9.91 -30.12 8.71
N PRO A 396 -10.61 -30.38 9.83
CA PRO A 396 -10.34 -31.57 10.63
C PRO A 396 -10.68 -32.81 9.77
N TYR A 397 -9.78 -33.80 9.77
CA TYR A 397 -9.99 -35.07 9.06
C TYR A 397 -10.83 -36.04 9.87
#